data_AF-A0A2U1LFR3-F1
#
_entry.id   AF-A0A2U1LFR3-F1
#
_cell.length_a   1.000
_cell.length_b   1.000
_cell.length_c   1.000
_cell.angle_alpha   90.00
_cell.angle_beta   90.00
_cell.angle_gamma   90.00
#
_symmetry.space_group_name_H-M   'P 1'
#
loop_
_entity.id
_entity.type
_entity.pdbx_description
1 polymer ?
#
loop_
_entity_poly.entity_id
_entity_poly.type
_entity_poly.pdbx_seq_one_letter_code
_entity_poly.pdbx_strand_id
1 'polypeptide(L)'
;MSGSSIPVVVINLFLSQMQSSGEDGSLVVDYFTFSPSIADYMRSASLVISHAGSGSIFETLKLAKPLIVVVNEDLMDNHQSELAEELAERKHLFCARPQTLYQVIESLDLDSIVPYQSGDATPVAKLINRHLGFPAD
;
A
#
# COMPACT_ATOMS: atom_id res chain seq x y z
N MET A 1 -16.56 -2.10 -27.59
CA MET A 1 -15.81 -2.81 -26.53
C MET A 1 -14.79 -1.82 -26.00
N SER A 2 -15.18 -1.04 -24.99
CA SER A 2 -14.33 0.03 -24.43
C SER A 2 -13.31 -0.64 -23.51
N GLY A 3 -12.04 -0.64 -23.92
CA GLY A 3 -10.94 -1.01 -23.04
C GLY A 3 -10.76 0.11 -22.03
N SER A 4 -11.38 -0.01 -20.86
CA SER A 4 -11.07 0.87 -19.73
C SER A 4 -9.62 0.59 -19.33
N SER A 5 -8.70 1.50 -19.63
CA SER A 5 -7.38 1.52 -18.99
C SER A 5 -7.60 1.60 -17.49
N ILE A 6 -7.21 0.53 -16.79
CA ILE A 6 -7.35 0.41 -15.35
C ILE A 6 -6.21 1.21 -14.71
N PRO A 7 -6.48 2.22 -13.87
CA PRO A 7 -5.42 2.99 -13.24
C PRO A 7 -4.69 2.13 -12.18
N VAL A 8 -3.41 1.86 -12.44
CA VAL A 8 -2.47 1.31 -11.46
C VAL A 8 -1.74 2.49 -10.84
N VAL A 9 -1.80 2.63 -9.51
CA VAL A 9 -1.08 3.70 -8.81
C VAL A 9 0.13 3.08 -8.11
N VAL A 10 1.32 3.47 -8.57
CA VAL A 10 2.59 3.13 -7.92
C VAL A 10 2.93 4.27 -6.95
N ILE A 11 2.88 3.99 -5.66
CA ILE A 11 3.27 4.93 -4.61
C ILE A 11 4.74 4.66 -4.30
N ASN A 12 5.63 5.42 -4.93
CA ASN A 12 7.03 5.43 -4.58
C ASN A 12 7.35 6.66 -3.72
N LEU A 13 7.71 6.45 -2.45
CA LEU A 13 8.53 7.41 -1.71
C LEU A 13 9.97 7.16 -2.14
N PHE A 14 10.59 8.14 -2.79
CA PHE A 14 11.90 8.13 -3.46
C PHE A 14 11.95 7.53 -4.87
N LEU A 15 11.62 8.37 -5.84
CA LEU A 15 12.23 8.34 -7.16
C LEU A 15 12.86 9.71 -7.44
N SER A 16 14.19 9.78 -7.38
CA SER A 16 14.92 10.87 -7.98
C SER A 16 14.82 10.76 -9.50
N GLN A 17 13.93 11.56 -10.08
CA GLN A 17 13.74 11.85 -11.51
C GLN A 17 13.36 10.67 -12.41
N MET A 18 12.24 10.79 -13.15
CA MET A 18 12.15 10.40 -14.57
C MET A 18 10.81 10.82 -15.21
N GLN A 19 10.87 11.14 -16.52
CA GLN A 19 9.80 11.60 -17.42
C GLN A 19 9.01 10.43 -18.05
N SER A 20 7.82 10.71 -18.60
CA SER A 20 7.05 9.79 -19.45
C SER A 20 6.68 10.43 -20.80
N SER A 21 6.77 9.66 -21.88
CA SER A 21 6.18 9.93 -23.20
C SER A 21 5.57 8.64 -23.74
N GLY A 22 4.37 8.70 -24.31
CA GLY A 22 3.73 7.52 -24.87
C GLY A 22 2.69 7.82 -25.95
N GLU A 23 3.02 7.47 -27.20
CA GLU A 23 2.05 7.18 -28.26
C GLU A 23 2.26 5.72 -28.71
N ASP A 24 1.14 5.02 -28.93
CA ASP A 24 0.97 3.66 -29.48
C ASP A 24 1.32 2.45 -28.56
N GLY A 25 0.36 2.06 -27.69
CA GLY A 25 0.43 0.83 -26.88
C GLY A 25 1.37 0.86 -25.66
N SER A 26 2.05 1.98 -25.44
CA SER A 26 2.95 2.22 -24.30
C SER A 26 2.18 2.42 -22.99
N LEU A 27 2.76 1.95 -21.88
CA LEU A 27 2.31 2.25 -20.51
C LEU A 27 2.22 3.77 -20.31
N VAL A 28 1.01 4.26 -20.03
CA VAL A 28 0.80 5.66 -19.62
C VAL A 28 1.14 5.77 -18.13
N VAL A 29 2.10 6.64 -17.81
CA VAL A 29 2.58 6.83 -16.44
C VAL A 29 2.39 8.28 -16.04
N ASP A 30 1.42 8.51 -15.16
CA ASP A 30 1.28 9.78 -14.45
C ASP A 30 2.15 9.73 -13.19
N TYR A 31 2.91 10.80 -12.95
CA TYR A 31 3.77 10.92 -11.77
C TYR A 31 3.69 12.31 -11.18
N PHE A 32 3.93 12.38 -9.87
CA PHE A 32 4.00 13.63 -9.13
C PHE A 32 5.04 13.48 -8.01
N THR A 33 5.71 14.58 -7.67
CA THR A 33 6.67 14.58 -6.55
C THR A 33 5.94 14.56 -5.22
N PHE A 34 4.93 15.41 -5.08
CA PHE A 34 4.09 15.50 -3.89
C PHE A 34 2.67 15.82 -4.32
N SER A 35 1.71 15.07 -3.79
CA SER A 35 0.29 15.39 -3.89
C SER A 35 -0.21 15.83 -2.53
N PRO A 36 -0.98 16.93 -2.43
CA PRO A 36 -1.65 17.29 -1.18
C PRO A 36 -2.70 16.26 -0.73
N SER A 37 -3.15 15.38 -1.64
CA SER A 37 -4.07 14.28 -1.35
C SER A 37 -3.69 13.05 -2.17
N ILE A 38 -2.91 12.13 -1.59
CA ILE A 38 -2.66 10.82 -2.22
C ILE A 38 -3.88 9.90 -2.12
N ALA A 39 -4.74 10.16 -1.13
CA ALA A 39 -5.95 9.39 -0.85
C ALA A 39 -6.89 9.30 -2.05
N ASP A 40 -7.02 10.35 -2.86
CA ASP A 40 -7.89 10.34 -4.05
C ASP A 40 -7.36 9.39 -5.14
N TYR A 41 -6.04 9.41 -5.36
CA TYR A 41 -5.40 8.46 -6.26
C TYR A 41 -5.60 7.02 -5.77
N MET A 42 -5.40 6.76 -4.48
CA MET A 42 -5.62 5.44 -3.87
C MET A 42 -7.07 4.98 -4.00
N ARG A 43 -8.05 5.88 -3.80
CA ARG A 43 -9.48 5.57 -3.98
C ARG A 43 -9.81 5.20 -5.42
N SER A 44 -9.22 5.89 -6.40
CA SER A 44 -9.42 5.56 -7.82
C SER A 44 -8.66 4.32 -8.29
N ALA A 45 -7.59 3.94 -7.59
CA ALA A 45 -6.74 2.82 -7.98
C ALA A 45 -7.50 1.48 -7.90
N SER A 46 -7.18 0.57 -8.83
CA SER A 46 -7.62 -0.83 -8.74
C SER A 46 -6.57 -1.72 -8.07
N LEU A 47 -5.31 -1.28 -8.07
CA LEU A 47 -4.19 -1.91 -7.40
C LEU A 47 -3.24 -0.81 -6.95
N VAL A 48 -2.75 -0.93 -5.71
CA VAL A 48 -1.70 -0.07 -5.16
C VAL A 48 -0.42 -0.87 -5.03
N ILE A 49 0.70 -0.31 -5.47
CA ILE A 49 2.04 -0.86 -5.25
C ILE A 49 2.79 0.16 -4.39
N SER A 50 3.25 -0.24 -3.20
CA SER A 50 3.89 0.65 -2.23
C SER A 50 5.21 0.08 -1.73
N HIS A 51 6.21 0.93 -1.55
CA HIS A 51 7.34 0.61 -0.66
C HIS A 51 6.81 0.48 0.77
N ALA A 52 7.36 -0.42 1.60
CA ALA A 52 6.79 -0.91 2.87
C ALA A 52 6.63 0.11 4.04
N GLY A 53 6.39 1.38 3.75
CA GLY A 53 6.00 2.38 4.75
C GLY A 53 4.64 2.05 5.38
N SER A 54 4.61 1.90 6.70
CA SER A 54 3.41 1.50 7.47
C SER A 54 2.20 2.42 7.26
N GLY A 55 2.42 3.73 7.11
CA GLY A 55 1.35 4.71 6.83
C GLY A 55 0.61 4.39 5.54
N SER A 56 1.34 4.21 4.44
CA SER A 56 0.76 3.87 3.12
C SER A 56 0.09 2.50 3.14
N ILE A 57 0.65 1.52 3.85
CA ILE A 57 0.05 0.19 4.00
C ILE A 57 -1.33 0.32 4.65
N PHE A 58 -1.42 0.92 5.84
CA PHE A 58 -2.69 1.00 6.55
C PHE A 58 -3.70 1.92 5.88
N GLU A 59 -3.27 2.99 5.23
CA GLU A 59 -4.18 3.83 4.44
C GLU A 59 -4.79 3.05 3.27
N THR A 60 -3.99 2.25 2.55
CA THR A 60 -4.48 1.39 1.47
C THR A 60 -5.47 0.34 2.00
N LEU A 61 -5.09 -0.34 3.08
CA LEU A 61 -5.92 -1.38 3.70
C LEU A 61 -7.26 -0.83 4.22
N LYS A 62 -7.27 0.38 4.79
CA LYS A 62 -8.51 1.07 5.20
C LYS A 62 -9.44 1.39 4.03
N LEU A 63 -8.88 1.63 2.85
CA LEU A 63 -9.64 1.84 1.61
C LEU A 63 -10.07 0.52 0.95
N ALA A 64 -9.77 -0.63 1.57
CA ALA A 64 -10.02 -1.97 1.04
C ALA A 64 -9.49 -2.16 -0.40
N LYS A 65 -8.33 -1.55 -0.69
CA LYS A 65 -7.69 -1.66 -2.00
C LYS A 65 -6.66 -2.80 -2.00
N PRO A 66 -6.58 -3.58 -3.08
CA PRO A 66 -5.49 -4.52 -3.28
C PRO A 66 -4.14 -3.82 -3.19
N LEU A 67 -3.21 -4.44 -2.46
CA LEU A 67 -1.90 -3.88 -2.16
C LEU A 67 -0.80 -4.91 -2.44
N ILE A 68 0.21 -4.49 -3.22
CA ILE A 68 1.51 -5.15 -3.28
C ILE A 68 2.51 -4.28 -2.54
N VAL A 69 3.11 -4.83 -1.49
CA VAL A 69 4.19 -4.21 -0.76
C VAL A 69 5.52 -4.67 -1.35
N VAL A 70 6.32 -3.73 -1.82
CA VAL A 70 7.67 -3.99 -2.33
C VAL A 70 8.68 -3.69 -1.23
N VAL A 71 9.26 -4.74 -0.66
CA VAL A 71 10.26 -4.65 0.40
C VAL A 71 11.63 -4.53 -0.26
N ASN A 72 12.39 -3.49 0.10
CA ASN A 72 13.77 -3.32 -0.36
C ASN A 72 14.76 -3.68 0.76
N GLU A 73 15.30 -4.89 0.71
CA GLU A 73 16.21 -5.44 1.73
C GLU A 73 17.54 -4.67 1.83
N ASP A 74 17.94 -3.94 0.78
CA ASP A 74 19.19 -3.17 0.77
C ASP A 74 19.08 -1.79 1.46
N LEU A 75 17.85 -1.31 1.67
CA LEU A 75 17.56 0.07 2.12
C LEU A 75 16.70 0.13 3.39
N MET A 76 15.99 -0.95 3.74
CA MET A 76 15.06 -0.95 4.87
C MET A 76 15.68 -1.51 6.14
N ASP A 77 15.41 -0.85 7.27
CA ASP A 77 15.48 -1.49 8.58
C ASP A 77 14.48 -2.67 8.59
N ASN A 78 14.93 -3.86 9.02
CA ASN A 78 14.17 -5.12 9.01
C ASN A 78 12.75 -5.02 9.59
N HIS A 79 12.49 -4.05 10.47
CA HIS A 79 11.20 -3.84 11.12
C HIS A 79 10.04 -3.54 10.16
N GLN A 80 10.27 -2.89 9.02
CA GLN A 80 9.18 -2.65 8.06
C GLN A 80 8.87 -3.90 7.21
N SER A 81 9.86 -4.76 7.00
CA SER A 81 9.70 -6.05 6.33
C SER A 81 8.83 -6.98 7.17
N GLU A 82 9.06 -7.05 8.48
CA GLU A 82 8.27 -7.86 9.42
C GLU A 82 6.77 -7.54 9.35
N LEU A 83 6.42 -6.25 9.27
CA LEU A 83 5.02 -5.82 9.14
C LEU A 83 4.39 -6.31 7.82
N ALA A 84 5.12 -6.17 6.71
CA ALA A 84 4.64 -6.57 5.40
C ALA A 84 4.47 -8.10 5.34
N GLU A 85 5.45 -8.85 5.86
CA GLU A 85 5.42 -10.31 5.95
C GLU A 85 4.25 -10.81 6.80
N GLU A 86 4.04 -10.28 7.99
CA GLU A 86 2.90 -10.64 8.86
C GLU A 86 1.55 -10.39 8.20
N LEU A 87 1.40 -9.25 7.49
CA LEU A 87 0.17 -8.94 6.76
C LEU A 87 -0.02 -9.84 5.54
N ALA A 88 1.06 -10.23 4.87
CA ALA A 88 1.02 -11.17 3.75
C ALA A 88 0.69 -12.60 4.20
N GLU A 89 1.25 -13.08 5.31
CA GLU A 89 0.92 -14.37 5.91
C GLU A 89 -0.58 -14.47 6.26
N ARG A 90 -1.16 -13.36 6.72
CA ARG A 90 -2.61 -13.22 7.00
C ARG A 90 -3.44 -12.95 5.75
N LYS A 91 -2.83 -12.89 4.57
CA LYS A 91 -3.45 -12.66 3.25
C LYS A 91 -4.14 -11.31 3.11
N HIS A 92 -3.68 -10.29 3.83
CA HIS A 92 -4.22 -8.93 3.69
C HIS A 92 -3.61 -8.17 2.51
N LEU A 93 -2.42 -8.57 2.05
CA LEU A 93 -1.67 -7.96 0.96
C LEU A 93 -0.72 -8.98 0.33
N PHE A 94 -0.09 -8.61 -0.78
CA PHE A 94 1.00 -9.37 -1.38
C PHE A 94 2.34 -8.72 -1.04
N CYS A 95 3.37 -9.54 -0.79
CA CYS A 95 4.74 -9.07 -0.67
C CYS A 95 5.54 -9.41 -1.92
N ALA A 96 6.34 -8.45 -2.36
CA ALA A 96 7.29 -8.59 -3.45
C ALA A 96 8.65 -8.00 -3.06
N ARG A 97 9.68 -8.42 -3.77
CA ARG A 97 10.96 -7.72 -3.87
C ARG A 97 11.04 -7.03 -5.22
N PRO A 98 11.90 -6.02 -5.43
CA PRO A 98 12.08 -5.41 -6.74
C PRO A 98 12.29 -6.43 -7.87
N GLN A 99 13.05 -7.49 -7.60
CA GLN A 99 13.36 -8.55 -8.57
C GLN A 99 12.19 -9.54 -8.79
N THR A 100 11.27 -9.67 -7.84
CA THR A 100 10.15 -10.63 -7.91
C THR A 100 8.82 -9.96 -8.21
N LEU A 101 8.75 -8.62 -8.28
CA LEU A 101 7.53 -7.87 -8.51
C LEU A 101 6.78 -8.33 -9.78
N TYR A 102 7.51 -8.57 -10.87
CA TYR A 102 6.91 -9.09 -12.10
C TYR A 102 6.15 -10.41 -11.88
N GLN A 103 6.76 -11.34 -11.14
CA GLN A 103 6.17 -12.66 -10.87
C GLN A 103 4.93 -12.54 -9.99
N VAL A 104 4.95 -11.64 -9.00
CA VAL A 104 3.81 -11.36 -8.12
C VAL A 104 2.65 -10.75 -8.91
N ILE A 105 2.93 -9.84 -9.86
CA ILE A 105 1.91 -9.26 -10.73
C ILE A 105 1.32 -10.33 -11.67
N GLU A 106 2.16 -11.21 -12.23
CA GLU A 106 1.72 -12.27 -13.14
C GLU A 106 0.85 -13.34 -12.45
N SER A 107 1.14 -13.64 -11.18
CA SER A 107 0.42 -14.62 -10.35
C SER A 107 -0.65 -14.01 -9.44
N LEU A 108 -1.00 -12.74 -9.67
CA LEU A 108 -1.90 -11.98 -8.80
C LEU A 108 -3.31 -12.58 -8.80
N ASP A 109 -3.73 -13.06 -7.63
CA ASP A 109 -5.08 -13.55 -7.39
C ASP A 109 -5.80 -12.65 -6.38
N LEU A 110 -6.52 -11.64 -6.87
CA LEU A 110 -7.21 -10.66 -6.02
C LEU A 110 -8.33 -11.28 -5.17
N ASP A 111 -8.88 -12.42 -5.58
CA ASP A 111 -9.94 -13.11 -4.84
C ASP A 111 -9.39 -13.82 -3.59
N SER A 112 -8.07 -14.00 -3.50
CA SER A 112 -7.40 -14.58 -2.34
C SER A 112 -7.18 -13.59 -1.18
N ILE A 113 -7.39 -12.29 -1.41
CA ILE A 113 -7.16 -11.24 -0.40
C ILE A 113 -8.26 -11.25 0.66
N VAL A 114 -7.87 -11.27 1.93
CA VAL A 114 -8.75 -11.09 3.08
C VAL A 114 -8.78 -9.60 3.46
N PRO A 115 -9.95 -8.93 3.45
CA PRO A 115 -10.04 -7.53 3.85
C PRO A 115 -9.54 -7.30 5.29
N TYR A 116 -8.63 -6.34 5.45
CA TYR A 116 -8.11 -5.99 6.76
C TYR A 116 -9.18 -5.31 7.63
N GLN A 117 -9.34 -5.78 8.86
CA GLN A 117 -10.20 -5.15 9.85
C GLN A 117 -9.34 -4.29 10.77
N SER A 118 -9.63 -2.99 10.83
CA SER A 118 -8.94 -2.09 11.75
C SER A 118 -9.25 -2.49 13.18
N GLY A 119 -8.21 -2.60 14.02
CA GLY A 119 -8.38 -2.86 15.45
C GLY A 119 -9.06 -1.69 16.17
N ASP A 120 -9.81 -1.99 17.22
CA ASP A 120 -10.36 -0.97 18.13
C ASP A 120 -9.29 -0.56 19.17
N ALA A 121 -8.79 0.67 19.05
CA ALA A 121 -7.81 1.23 19.99
C ALA A 121 -8.46 1.79 21.27
N THR A 122 -9.78 1.90 21.32
CA THR A 122 -10.53 2.47 22.45
C THR A 122 -10.21 1.81 23.79
N PRO A 123 -10.09 0.46 23.90
CA PRO A 123 -9.75 -0.19 25.16
C PRO A 123 -8.36 0.20 25.68
N VAL A 124 -7.38 0.34 24.76
CA VAL A 124 -6.01 0.76 25.10
C VAL A 124 -6.00 2.22 25.54
N ALA A 125 -6.67 3.10 24.80
CA ALA A 125 -6.80 4.51 25.15
C ALA A 125 -7.46 4.69 26.53
N LYS A 126 -8.54 3.95 26.81
CA LYS A 126 -9.22 3.95 28.12
C LYS A 126 -8.29 3.47 29.25
N LEU A 127 -7.48 2.44 29.00
CA LEU A 127 -6.52 1.94 29.97
C LEU A 127 -5.45 2.99 30.32
N ILE A 128 -4.89 3.65 29.30
CA ILE A 128 -3.89 4.71 29.47
C ILE A 128 -4.50 5.89 30.22
N ASN A 129 -5.69 6.36 29.82
CA ASN A 129 -6.39 7.47 30.47
C ASN A 129 -6.64 7.17 31.95
N ARG A 130 -7.12 5.96 32.27
CA ARG A 130 -7.30 5.51 33.66
C ARG A 130 -6.00 5.51 34.45
N HIS A 131 -4.89 5.08 33.85
CA HIS A 131 -3.59 5.04 34.53
C HIS A 131 -3.01 6.44 34.78
N LEU A 132 -3.27 7.39 33.87
CA LEU A 132 -2.82 8.77 33.97
C LEU A 132 -3.77 9.68 34.77
N GLY A 133 -4.91 9.17 35.24
CA GLY A 133 -5.88 9.93 36.03
C GLY A 133 -6.81 10.83 35.20
N PHE A 134 -6.87 10.64 33.88
CA PHE A 134 -7.84 11.32 33.02
C PHE A 134 -9.24 10.68 33.14
N PRO A 135 -10.32 11.47 33.06
CA PRO A 135 -11.67 10.93 33.02
C PRO A 135 -11.86 10.03 31.79
N ALA A 136 -12.58 8.93 31.98
CA ALA A 136 -12.93 8.01 30.90
C ALA A 136 -14.28 8.44 30.32
N ASP A 137 -14.24 9.34 29.34
CA ASP A 137 -15.41 9.63 28.49
C ASP A 137 -15.54 8.55 27.39
#